data_AF-A0AAU0HN86-F1
#
_entry.id   AF-A0AAU0HN86-F1
#
_cell.length_a   1.000
_cell.length_b   1.000
_cell.length_c   1.000
_cell.angle_alpha   90.00
_cell.angle_beta   90.00
_cell.angle_gamma   90.00
#
_symmetry.space_group_name_H-M   'P 1'
#
loop_
_entity.id
_entity.type
_entity.pdbx_description
1 polymer ?
#
loop_
_entity_poly.entity_id
_entity_poly.type
_entity_poly.pdbx_seq_one_letter_code
_entity_poly.pdbx_strand_id
1 'polypeptide(L)'
;MRRAALILFAIVAGTLVWAMISGTDARLAHWAAGHQREFQNALARTLRALRAGEPGALFAMAGICFSYGVVHAIGPGHGKVLVGGYGIGRRVPLLRLSIVAMISALGQAVTAIVLTGAGLLALGWSRERMTALAEDVMVPISAAAIGAIGLWLVWRGTRRIASRDQAHSECCGHAHGPTPEAVTEAGNGREVAALIAGIAIRPCSGALLLLVLSWHMDIWVAGMAGTIAMAFGTGLVTVAVAIVAVTAREGALATLTGGGARLFRILPAIELAAGCAIALVAIRMFQSG
;
A
#
# COMPACT_ATOMS: atom_id res chain seq x y z
N MET A 1 19.60 -16.55 18.81
CA MET A 1 18.27 -16.10 18.31
C MET A 1 18.26 -14.68 17.78
N ARG A 2 18.99 -13.74 18.38
CA ARG A 2 19.39 -12.47 17.73
C ARG A 2 19.96 -12.71 16.32
N ARG A 3 20.77 -13.76 16.18
CA ARG A 3 21.28 -14.26 14.89
C ARG A 3 20.18 -14.62 13.87
N ALA A 4 19.08 -15.26 14.26
CA ALA A 4 18.04 -15.68 13.31
C ALA A 4 17.21 -14.48 12.79
N ALA A 5 16.90 -13.52 13.67
CA ALA A 5 16.26 -12.27 13.27
C ALA A 5 17.19 -11.41 12.40
N LEU A 6 18.49 -11.35 12.73
CA LEU A 6 19.50 -10.69 11.89
C LEU A 6 19.69 -11.38 10.55
N ILE A 7 19.60 -12.72 10.50
CA ILE A 7 19.66 -13.50 9.25
C ILE A 7 18.42 -13.23 8.39
N LEU A 8 17.22 -13.25 8.97
CA LEU A 8 15.99 -12.93 8.23
C LEU A 8 16.02 -11.47 7.71
N PHE A 9 16.45 -10.53 8.55
CA PHE A 9 16.67 -9.15 8.15
C PHE A 9 17.71 -9.05 7.03
N ALA A 10 18.84 -9.77 7.12
CA ALA A 10 19.87 -9.80 6.09
C ALA A 10 19.40 -10.46 4.79
N ILE A 11 18.49 -11.44 4.84
CA ILE A 11 17.89 -12.07 3.66
C ILE A 11 16.91 -11.10 2.99
N VAL A 12 16.06 -10.42 3.75
CA VAL A 12 15.12 -9.42 3.20
C VAL A 12 15.88 -8.23 2.65
N ALA A 13 16.86 -7.69 3.39
CA ALA A 13 17.74 -6.63 2.91
C ALA A 13 18.55 -7.09 1.69
N GLY A 14 19.07 -8.32 1.70
CA GLY A 14 19.86 -8.90 0.63
C GLY A 14 19.07 -9.13 -0.66
N THR A 15 17.83 -9.61 -0.58
CA THR A 15 16.94 -9.78 -1.74
C THR A 15 16.53 -8.43 -2.32
N LEU A 16 16.27 -7.43 -1.48
CA LEU A 16 15.98 -6.05 -1.91
C LEU A 16 17.19 -5.36 -2.54
N VAL A 17 18.40 -5.55 -2.00
CA VAL A 17 19.65 -5.01 -2.56
C VAL A 17 20.02 -5.74 -3.85
N TRP A 18 19.85 -7.06 -3.92
CA TRP A 18 20.06 -7.84 -5.13
C TRP A 18 19.14 -7.38 -6.26
N ALA A 19 17.86 -7.14 -5.96
CA ALA A 19 16.90 -6.61 -6.93
C ALA A 19 17.25 -5.21 -7.47
N MET A 20 18.01 -4.40 -6.70
CA MET A 20 18.56 -3.12 -7.18
C MET A 20 19.76 -3.33 -8.10
N ILE A 21 20.68 -4.23 -7.72
CA ILE A 21 21.93 -4.44 -8.45
C ILE A 21 21.66 -5.19 -9.77
N SER A 22 20.62 -6.02 -9.83
CA SER A 22 20.24 -6.81 -11.01
C SER A 22 19.56 -5.99 -12.12
N GLY A 23 19.28 -4.70 -11.91
CA GLY A 23 18.55 -3.85 -12.87
C GLY A 23 17.09 -4.24 -13.06
N THR A 24 16.52 -5.01 -12.14
CA THR A 24 15.12 -5.45 -12.19
C THR A 24 14.17 -4.27 -11.99
N ASP A 25 14.60 -3.27 -11.21
CA ASP A 25 13.92 -1.98 -11.02
C ASP A 25 13.77 -1.18 -12.33
N ALA A 26 14.82 -1.06 -13.13
CA ALA A 26 14.78 -0.36 -14.42
C ALA A 26 13.83 -1.06 -15.41
N ARG A 27 13.86 -2.40 -15.46
CA ARG A 27 12.93 -3.19 -16.29
C ARG A 27 11.48 -3.01 -15.86
N LEU A 28 11.22 -3.02 -14.54
CA LEU A 28 9.89 -2.76 -13.98
C LEU A 28 9.39 -1.34 -14.28
N ALA A 29 10.28 -0.34 -14.19
CA ALA A 29 9.95 1.04 -14.51
C ALA A 29 9.60 1.21 -16.00
N HIS A 30 10.37 0.61 -16.90
CA HIS A 30 10.08 0.62 -18.34
C HIS A 30 8.77 -0.09 -18.67
N TRP A 31 8.52 -1.25 -18.05
CA TRP A 31 7.26 -1.99 -18.18
C TRP A 31 6.07 -1.13 -17.72
N ALA A 32 6.19 -0.47 -16.56
CA ALA A 32 5.15 0.41 -16.03
C ALA A 32 4.90 1.63 -16.94
N ALA A 33 5.97 2.26 -17.46
CA ALA A 33 5.85 3.36 -18.42
C ALA A 33 5.21 2.94 -19.75
N GLY A 34 5.46 1.71 -20.21
CA GLY A 34 4.79 1.10 -21.37
C GLY A 34 3.28 1.03 -21.17
N HIS A 35 2.84 0.43 -20.06
CA HIS A 35 1.42 0.31 -19.72
C HIS A 35 0.75 1.67 -19.50
N GLN A 36 1.48 2.66 -18.97
CA GLN A 36 0.99 4.03 -18.85
C GLN A 36 0.66 4.63 -20.21
N ARG A 37 1.55 4.50 -21.19
CA ARG A 37 1.33 5.02 -22.55
C ARG A 37 0.18 4.30 -23.27
N GLU A 38 0.11 2.98 -23.12
CA GLU A 38 -1.00 2.20 -23.68
C GLU A 38 -2.35 2.63 -23.11
N PHE A 39 -2.43 2.82 -21.78
CA PHE A 39 -3.60 3.36 -21.12
C PHE A 39 -3.96 4.76 -21.63
N GLN A 40 -3.00 5.68 -21.75
CA GLN A 40 -3.24 7.03 -22.26
C GLN A 40 -3.84 7.02 -23.67
N ASN A 41 -3.30 6.17 -24.56
CA ASN A 41 -3.80 6.02 -25.92
C ASN A 41 -5.21 5.41 -25.96
N ALA A 42 -5.45 4.37 -25.16
CA ALA A 42 -6.75 3.71 -25.06
C ALA A 42 -7.81 4.67 -24.47
N LEU A 43 -7.43 5.41 -23.43
CA LEU A 43 -8.27 6.39 -22.78
C LEU A 43 -8.75 7.47 -23.75
N ALA A 44 -7.82 8.07 -24.51
CA ALA A 44 -8.17 9.09 -25.49
C ALA A 44 -9.16 8.57 -26.55
N ARG A 45 -9.03 7.32 -27.00
CA ARG A 45 -10.01 6.69 -27.91
C ARG A 45 -11.38 6.55 -27.25
N THR A 46 -11.44 6.00 -26.03
CA THR A 46 -12.72 5.80 -25.34
C THR A 46 -13.44 7.08 -24.96
N LEU A 47 -12.70 8.14 -24.59
CA LEU A 47 -13.30 9.44 -24.28
C LEU A 47 -13.90 10.10 -25.52
N ARG A 48 -13.24 9.98 -26.69
CA ARG A 48 -13.79 10.48 -27.96
C ARG A 48 -15.04 9.72 -28.37
N ALA A 49 -15.01 8.38 -28.29
CA ALA A 49 -16.18 7.54 -28.57
C ALA A 49 -17.36 7.89 -27.63
N LEU A 50 -17.07 8.09 -26.34
CA LEU A 50 -18.09 8.47 -25.37
C LEU A 50 -18.68 9.86 -25.67
N ARG A 51 -17.85 10.83 -26.05
CA ARG A 51 -18.31 12.17 -26.44
C ARG A 51 -19.10 12.15 -27.76
N ALA A 52 -18.79 11.24 -28.67
CA ALA A 52 -19.54 11.02 -29.91
C ALA A 52 -20.89 10.29 -29.69
N GLY A 53 -21.20 9.87 -28.46
CA GLY A 53 -22.44 9.16 -28.13
C GLY A 53 -22.46 7.70 -28.60
N GLU A 54 -21.30 7.09 -28.85
CA GLU A 54 -21.24 5.71 -29.30
C GLU A 54 -21.80 4.74 -28.24
N PRO A 55 -22.70 3.81 -28.63
CA PRO A 55 -23.23 2.79 -27.72
C PRO A 55 -22.10 1.97 -27.07
N GLY A 56 -22.16 1.80 -25.75
CA GLY A 56 -21.19 0.99 -25.01
C GLY A 56 -19.86 1.67 -24.69
N ALA A 57 -19.61 2.90 -25.17
CA ALA A 57 -18.37 3.62 -24.92
C ALA A 57 -18.09 3.85 -23.42
N LEU A 58 -19.14 4.03 -22.60
CA LEU A 58 -19.01 4.17 -21.15
C LEU A 58 -18.45 2.88 -20.51
N PHE A 59 -18.97 1.71 -20.92
CA PHE A 59 -18.48 0.42 -20.43
C PHE A 59 -17.07 0.14 -20.93
N ALA A 60 -16.75 0.50 -22.17
CA ALA A 60 -15.39 0.36 -22.71
C ALA A 60 -14.39 1.24 -21.94
N MET A 61 -14.75 2.50 -21.67
CA MET A 61 -13.96 3.43 -20.86
C MET A 61 -13.77 2.90 -19.44
N ALA A 62 -14.85 2.46 -18.78
CA ALA A 62 -14.82 1.89 -17.44
C ALA A 62 -13.95 0.61 -17.39
N GLY A 63 -14.07 -0.25 -18.40
CA GLY A 63 -13.27 -1.47 -18.54
C GLY A 63 -11.77 -1.21 -18.72
N ILE A 64 -11.41 -0.22 -19.54
CA ILE A 64 -10.00 0.22 -19.68
C ILE A 64 -9.49 0.84 -18.37
N CYS A 65 -10.29 1.66 -17.69
CA CYS A 65 -9.91 2.25 -16.42
C CYS A 65 -9.72 1.18 -15.33
N PHE A 66 -10.63 0.21 -15.24
CA PHE A 66 -10.51 -0.95 -14.34
C PHE A 66 -9.27 -1.77 -14.64
N SER A 67 -9.05 -2.12 -15.91
CA SER A 67 -7.90 -2.92 -16.35
C SER A 67 -6.59 -2.22 -16.06
N TYR A 68 -6.51 -0.92 -16.32
CA TYR A 68 -5.38 -0.11 -15.92
C TYR A 68 -5.19 -0.10 -14.40
N GLY A 69 -6.26 0.02 -13.60
CA GLY A 69 -6.21 -0.12 -12.15
C GLY A 69 -5.58 -1.45 -11.70
N VAL A 70 -5.96 -2.57 -12.31
CA VAL A 70 -5.36 -3.90 -12.04
C VAL A 70 -3.88 -3.91 -12.39
N VAL A 71 -3.52 -3.52 -13.62
CA VAL A 71 -2.15 -3.58 -14.11
C VAL A 71 -1.23 -2.61 -13.34
N HIS A 72 -1.70 -1.40 -13.09
CA HIS A 72 -1.01 -0.40 -12.27
C HIS A 72 -0.77 -0.93 -10.86
N ALA A 73 -1.75 -1.64 -10.31
CA ALA A 73 -1.60 -2.29 -9.02
C ALA A 73 -0.72 -3.54 -9.08
N ILE A 74 -0.40 -4.16 -10.20
CA ILE A 74 0.58 -5.27 -10.22
C ILE A 74 2.02 -4.75 -10.09
N GLY A 75 2.31 -3.58 -10.66
CA GLY A 75 3.63 -2.95 -10.59
C GLY A 75 4.09 -2.67 -9.16
N PRO A 76 5.41 -2.51 -8.92
CA PRO A 76 5.94 -2.19 -7.60
C PRO A 76 5.26 -0.92 -7.06
N GLY A 77 4.68 -1.00 -5.87
CA GLY A 77 3.87 0.09 -5.34
C GLY A 77 3.67 0.01 -3.84
N HIS A 78 3.71 1.18 -3.21
CA HIS A 78 3.81 1.37 -1.76
C HIS A 78 2.60 0.81 -1.01
N GLY A 79 1.37 1.10 -1.46
CA GLY A 79 0.14 0.62 -0.80
C GLY A 79 0.07 -0.91 -0.63
N LYS A 80 0.64 -1.67 -1.58
CA LYS A 80 0.72 -3.13 -1.50
C LYS A 80 1.71 -3.61 -0.46
N VAL A 81 2.90 -3.01 -0.43
CA VAL A 81 3.91 -3.32 0.58
C VAL A 81 3.39 -3.00 1.97
N LEU A 82 2.57 -1.95 2.09
CA LEU A 82 1.98 -1.56 3.36
C LEU A 82 0.90 -2.52 3.82
N VAL A 83 -0.10 -2.79 2.98
CA VAL A 83 -1.17 -3.74 3.33
C VAL A 83 -0.60 -5.14 3.57
N GLY A 84 0.32 -5.59 2.72
CA GLY A 84 0.99 -6.88 2.86
C GLY A 84 1.91 -6.94 4.08
N GLY A 85 2.76 -5.94 4.29
CA GLY A 85 3.66 -5.83 5.43
C GLY A 85 2.90 -5.72 6.75
N TYR A 86 1.82 -4.93 6.78
CA TYR A 86 0.92 -4.83 7.93
C TYR A 86 0.21 -6.16 8.22
N GLY A 87 -0.29 -6.85 7.20
CA GLY A 87 -0.91 -8.17 7.33
C GLY A 87 0.04 -9.27 7.80
N ILE A 88 1.32 -9.19 7.43
CA ILE A 88 2.37 -10.09 7.92
C ILE A 88 2.77 -9.74 9.35
N GLY A 89 2.98 -8.45 9.63
CA GLY A 89 3.44 -7.94 10.92
C GLY A 89 2.39 -8.04 12.03
N ARG A 90 1.11 -7.89 11.72
CA ARG A 90 0.01 -7.87 12.70
C ARG A 90 -0.98 -8.99 12.42
N ARG A 91 -1.51 -9.60 13.49
CA ARG A 91 -2.64 -10.54 13.35
C ARG A 91 -3.91 -9.73 13.12
N VAL A 92 -4.32 -9.61 11.87
CA VAL A 92 -5.53 -8.88 11.46
C VAL A 92 -6.46 -9.87 10.76
N PRO A 93 -7.76 -9.90 11.08
CA PRO A 93 -8.72 -10.74 10.36
C PRO A 93 -8.70 -10.42 8.86
N LEU A 94 -8.75 -11.46 8.01
CA LEU A 94 -8.67 -11.30 6.56
C LEU A 94 -9.69 -10.28 6.03
N LEU A 95 -10.96 -10.42 6.44
CA LEU A 95 -12.02 -9.49 6.04
C LEU A 95 -11.68 -8.04 6.38
N ARG A 96 -11.14 -7.78 7.59
CA ARG A 96 -10.78 -6.44 8.02
C ARG A 96 -9.64 -5.87 7.17
N LEU A 97 -8.61 -6.67 6.86
CA LEU A 97 -7.51 -6.22 6.02
C LEU A 97 -7.94 -5.98 4.56
N SER A 98 -8.81 -6.84 4.03
CA SER A 98 -9.40 -6.66 2.69
C SER A 98 -10.26 -5.38 2.60
N ILE A 99 -11.05 -5.09 3.64
CA ILE A 99 -11.81 -3.83 3.73
C ILE A 99 -10.86 -2.63 3.77
N VAL A 100 -9.79 -2.69 4.57
CA VAL A 100 -8.77 -1.63 4.62
C VAL A 100 -8.14 -1.39 3.25
N ALA A 101 -7.81 -2.46 2.52
CA ALA A 101 -7.24 -2.38 1.18
C ALA A 101 -8.22 -1.70 0.19
N MET A 102 -9.48 -2.11 0.18
CA MET A 102 -10.51 -1.55 -0.69
C MET A 102 -10.82 -0.08 -0.36
N ILE A 103 -10.98 0.25 0.92
CA ILE A 103 -11.21 1.64 1.36
C ILE A 103 -10.03 2.52 0.99
N SER A 104 -8.80 2.02 1.14
CA SER A 104 -7.61 2.78 0.77
C SER A 104 -7.58 3.07 -0.73
N ALA A 105 -7.88 2.09 -1.59
CA ALA A 105 -7.95 2.26 -3.04
C ALA A 105 -9.04 3.26 -3.46
N LEU A 106 -10.24 3.15 -2.87
CA LEU A 106 -11.33 4.10 -3.10
C LEU A 106 -10.99 5.51 -2.57
N GLY A 107 -10.29 5.59 -1.44
CA GLY A 107 -9.81 6.84 -0.87
C GLY A 107 -8.87 7.59 -1.82
N GLN A 108 -8.00 6.89 -2.54
CA GLN A 108 -7.14 7.50 -3.57
C GLN A 108 -7.94 8.08 -4.75
N ALA A 109 -9.01 7.39 -5.17
CA ALA A 109 -9.94 7.92 -6.16
C ALA A 109 -10.68 9.16 -5.66
N VAL A 110 -11.17 9.14 -4.42
CA VAL A 110 -11.81 10.30 -3.80
C VAL A 110 -10.84 11.48 -3.74
N THR A 111 -9.61 11.26 -3.32
CA THR A 111 -8.57 12.28 -3.30
C THR A 111 -8.32 12.86 -4.69
N ALA A 112 -8.25 12.03 -5.74
CA ALA A 112 -8.10 12.50 -7.11
C ALA A 112 -9.29 13.35 -7.58
N ILE A 113 -10.52 12.92 -7.28
CA ILE A 113 -11.75 13.65 -7.61
C ILE A 113 -11.81 14.99 -6.87
N VAL A 114 -11.51 15.01 -5.58
CA VAL A 114 -11.50 16.25 -4.78
C VAL A 114 -10.40 17.18 -5.24
N LEU A 115 -9.18 16.68 -5.46
CA LEU A 115 -8.06 17.50 -5.93
C LEU A 115 -8.36 18.13 -7.30
N THR A 116 -8.86 17.34 -8.25
CA THR A 116 -9.17 17.85 -9.59
C THR A 116 -10.41 18.73 -9.60
N GLY A 117 -11.43 18.41 -8.83
CA GLY A 117 -12.61 19.27 -8.65
C GLY A 117 -12.24 20.61 -8.03
N ALA A 118 -11.48 20.64 -6.93
CA ALA A 118 -11.03 21.88 -6.32
C ALA A 118 -10.08 22.66 -7.26
N GLY A 119 -9.10 21.98 -7.85
CA GLY A 119 -8.11 22.57 -8.73
C GLY A 119 -8.74 23.20 -9.98
N LEU A 120 -9.57 22.45 -10.71
CA LEU A 120 -10.17 22.91 -11.96
C LEU A 120 -11.33 23.88 -11.74
N LEU A 121 -12.25 23.56 -10.82
CA LEU A 121 -13.51 24.30 -10.67
C LEU A 121 -13.38 25.54 -9.80
N ALA A 122 -12.60 25.46 -8.71
CA ALA A 122 -12.52 26.54 -7.74
C ALA A 122 -11.28 27.43 -7.94
N LEU A 123 -10.17 26.87 -8.47
CA LEU A 123 -8.87 27.53 -8.46
C LEU A 123 -8.27 27.79 -9.85
N GLY A 124 -8.88 27.27 -10.93
CA GLY A 124 -8.38 27.44 -12.30
C GLY A 124 -6.98 26.85 -12.54
N TRP A 125 -6.61 25.80 -11.80
CA TRP A 125 -5.28 25.20 -11.88
C TRP A 125 -5.10 24.33 -13.12
N SER A 126 -3.88 24.34 -13.66
CA SER A 126 -3.48 23.42 -14.71
C SER A 126 -3.25 22.00 -14.16
N ARG A 127 -3.23 21.03 -15.08
CA ARG A 127 -2.89 19.63 -14.75
C ARG A 127 -1.50 19.52 -14.14
N GLU A 128 -0.54 20.27 -14.66
CA GLU A 128 0.86 20.28 -14.22
C GLU A 128 0.92 20.70 -12.76
N ARG A 129 0.20 21.76 -12.35
CA ARG A 129 0.17 22.22 -10.97
C ARG A 129 -0.47 21.20 -10.02
N MET A 130 -1.56 20.57 -10.42
CA MET A 130 -2.20 19.51 -9.61
C MET A 130 -1.32 18.27 -9.49
N THR A 131 -0.60 17.92 -10.55
CA THR A 131 0.36 16.81 -10.57
C THR A 131 1.56 17.13 -9.68
N ALA A 132 2.12 18.33 -9.77
CA ALA A 132 3.19 18.81 -8.89
C ALA A 132 2.76 18.83 -7.42
N LEU A 133 1.54 19.29 -7.09
CA LEU A 133 1.04 19.18 -5.71
C LEU A 133 0.97 17.73 -5.24
N ALA A 134 0.48 16.83 -6.11
CA ALA A 134 0.42 15.41 -5.78
C ALA A 134 1.81 14.82 -5.55
N GLU A 135 2.77 15.09 -6.42
CA GLU A 135 4.12 14.51 -6.42
C GLU A 135 5.04 15.17 -5.39
N ASP A 136 5.09 16.49 -5.34
CA ASP A 136 6.07 17.23 -4.53
C ASP A 136 5.63 17.43 -3.08
N VAL A 137 4.33 17.28 -2.79
CA VAL A 137 3.77 17.54 -1.45
C VAL A 137 3.05 16.33 -0.88
N MET A 138 2.06 15.80 -1.61
CA MET A 138 1.23 14.71 -1.07
C MET A 138 2.02 13.39 -0.96
N VAL A 139 2.95 13.11 -1.88
CA VAL A 139 3.83 11.93 -1.79
C VAL A 139 4.76 12.00 -0.58
N PRO A 140 5.56 13.07 -0.33
CA PRO A 140 6.39 13.16 0.86
C PRO A 140 5.60 13.05 2.17
N ILE A 141 4.41 13.67 2.25
CA ILE A 141 3.54 13.57 3.44
C ILE A 141 3.08 12.13 3.65
N SER A 142 2.61 11.47 2.59
CA SER A 142 2.25 10.04 2.62
C SER A 142 3.45 9.20 3.08
N ALA A 143 4.62 9.40 2.47
CA ALA A 143 5.85 8.69 2.80
C ALA A 143 6.26 8.86 4.27
N ALA A 144 6.18 10.07 4.80
CA ALA A 144 6.49 10.36 6.20
C ALA A 144 5.52 9.65 7.16
N ALA A 145 4.21 9.71 6.90
CA ALA A 145 3.19 9.03 7.70
C ALA A 145 3.39 7.50 7.70
N ILE A 146 3.68 6.94 6.54
CA ILE A 146 3.93 5.51 6.34
C ILE A 146 5.24 5.09 7.03
N GLY A 147 6.29 5.89 6.87
CA GLY A 147 7.59 5.68 7.50
C GLY A 147 7.47 5.66 9.01
N ALA A 148 6.66 6.55 9.60
CA ALA A 148 6.37 6.56 11.03
C ALA A 148 5.71 5.25 11.51
N ILE A 149 4.79 4.67 10.74
CA ILE A 149 4.19 3.36 11.04
C ILE A 149 5.25 2.26 10.99
N GLY A 150 6.12 2.26 9.96
CA GLY A 150 7.22 1.31 9.84
C GLY A 150 8.20 1.38 11.01
N LEU A 151 8.63 2.59 11.37
CA LEU A 151 9.52 2.83 12.52
C LEU A 151 8.87 2.42 13.84
N TRP A 152 7.57 2.67 14.01
CA TRP A 152 6.83 2.25 15.19
C TRP A 152 6.79 0.71 15.33
N LEU A 153 6.59 -0.02 14.22
CA LEU A 153 6.67 -1.49 14.21
C LEU A 153 8.07 -2.00 14.58
N VAL A 154 9.11 -1.36 14.06
CA VAL A 154 10.51 -1.66 14.41
C VAL A 154 10.77 -1.44 15.90
N TRP A 155 10.35 -0.30 16.44
CA TRP A 155 10.50 0.02 17.86
C TRP A 155 9.75 -0.97 18.75
N ARG A 156 8.51 -1.33 18.39
CA ARG A 156 7.72 -2.32 19.11
C ARG A 156 8.37 -3.71 19.08
N GLY A 157 8.83 -4.15 17.91
CA GLY A 157 9.50 -5.44 17.74
C GLY A 157 10.79 -5.53 18.56
N THR A 158 11.61 -4.47 18.55
CA THR A 158 12.84 -4.40 19.35
C THR A 158 12.58 -4.40 20.85
N ARG A 159 11.60 -3.62 21.36
CA ARG A 159 11.24 -3.64 22.79
C ARG A 159 10.78 -5.03 23.25
N ARG A 160 10.00 -5.74 22.42
CA ARG A 160 9.55 -7.12 22.70
C ARG A 160 10.66 -8.16 22.65
N ILE A 161 11.79 -7.87 22.03
CA ILE A 161 12.98 -8.73 22.08
C ILE A 161 13.79 -8.39 23.34
N ALA A 162 14.00 -7.09 23.61
CA ALA A 162 14.79 -6.62 24.75
C ALA A 162 14.19 -6.99 26.11
N SER A 163 12.86 -6.92 26.27
CA SER A 163 12.19 -7.28 27.52
C SER A 163 12.29 -8.78 27.86
N ARG A 164 12.74 -9.62 26.93
CA ARG A 164 12.94 -11.07 27.15
C ARG A 164 14.32 -11.38 27.70
N ASP A 165 15.32 -10.61 27.27
CA ASP A 165 16.69 -10.78 27.75
C ASP A 165 16.78 -10.41 29.24
N GLN A 166 15.92 -9.49 29.73
CA GLN A 166 15.78 -9.16 31.15
C GLN A 166 15.11 -10.29 31.96
N ALA A 167 14.15 -11.02 31.38
CA ALA A 167 13.45 -12.13 32.06
C ALA A 167 14.31 -13.39 32.26
N HIS A 168 15.53 -13.43 31.71
CA HIS A 168 16.50 -14.50 31.97
C HIS A 168 17.56 -14.12 33.02
N SER A 169 17.48 -12.94 33.65
CA SER A 169 18.46 -12.48 34.64
C SER A 169 17.96 -12.49 36.10
N GLU A 170 16.70 -12.84 36.37
CA GLU A 170 16.16 -12.88 37.73
C GLU A 170 15.63 -14.27 38.08
N CYS A 171 16.45 -15.02 38.83
CA CYS A 171 16.02 -16.20 39.57
C CYS A 171 15.13 -15.76 40.74
N CYS A 172 13.84 -15.49 40.52
CA CYS A 172 12.76 -15.55 41.51
C CYS A 172 11.40 -15.31 40.83
N GLY A 173 10.36 -15.99 41.32
CA GLY A 173 9.14 -16.29 40.59
C GLY A 173 8.14 -15.16 40.39
N HIS A 174 7.35 -15.35 39.34
CA HIS A 174 6.08 -14.69 38.99
C HIS A 174 6.17 -13.34 38.27
N ALA A 175 6.43 -13.41 36.96
CA ALA A 175 5.88 -12.45 36.02
C ALA A 175 4.98 -13.19 35.03
N HIS A 176 3.66 -13.04 35.18
CA HIS A 176 2.75 -13.35 34.09
C HIS A 176 3.15 -12.46 32.91
N GLY A 177 3.77 -13.07 31.89
CA GLY A 177 3.93 -12.40 30.61
C GLY A 177 2.58 -11.85 30.16
N PRO A 178 2.56 -10.72 29.43
CA PRO A 178 1.31 -10.08 29.03
C PRO A 178 0.38 -11.14 28.42
N THR A 179 -0.84 -11.22 28.96
CA THR A 179 -1.78 -12.27 28.61
C THR A 179 -1.96 -12.33 27.08
N PRO A 180 -2.25 -13.51 26.51
CA PRO A 180 -2.53 -13.62 25.08
C PRO A 180 -3.57 -12.60 24.61
N GLU A 181 -4.52 -12.19 25.46
CA GLU A 181 -5.46 -11.11 25.15
C GLU A 181 -4.79 -9.75 24.93
N ALA A 182 -3.77 -9.35 25.71
CA ALA A 182 -3.02 -8.09 25.52
C ALA A 182 -2.14 -8.06 24.25
N VAL A 183 -1.85 -9.23 23.65
CA VAL A 183 -1.23 -9.34 22.32
C VAL A 183 -2.28 -9.35 21.19
N THR A 184 -3.52 -9.68 21.53
CA THR A 184 -4.67 -9.81 20.63
C THR A 184 -5.51 -8.52 20.58
N GLU A 185 -5.42 -7.66 21.59
CA GLU A 185 -6.14 -6.40 21.64
C GLU A 185 -5.56 -5.36 20.67
N ALA A 186 -6.43 -5.04 19.71
CA ALA A 186 -6.51 -3.82 18.93
C ALA A 186 -5.25 -3.39 18.15
N GLY A 187 -5.30 -3.62 16.84
CA GLY A 187 -4.99 -2.51 15.93
C GLY A 187 -6.04 -1.43 16.21
N ASN A 188 -5.69 -0.44 17.03
CA ASN A 188 -6.56 0.68 17.37
C ASN A 188 -7.14 1.25 16.07
N GLY A 189 -8.44 1.56 16.03
CA GLY A 189 -9.05 2.15 14.83
C GLY A 189 -8.24 3.35 14.29
N ARG A 190 -7.53 4.06 15.18
CA ARG A 190 -6.56 5.12 14.86
C ARG A 190 -5.37 4.65 14.00
N GLU A 191 -4.78 3.50 14.29
CA GLU A 191 -3.66 2.93 13.51
C GLU A 191 -4.12 2.56 12.10
N VAL A 192 -5.27 1.91 12.00
CA VAL A 192 -5.90 1.56 10.71
C VAL A 192 -6.32 2.80 9.94
N ALA A 193 -6.88 3.82 10.62
CA ALA A 193 -7.24 5.09 10.00
C ALA A 193 -6.00 5.85 9.50
N ALA A 194 -4.91 5.86 10.27
CA ALA A 194 -3.64 6.46 9.85
C ALA A 194 -3.05 5.73 8.63
N LEU A 195 -3.14 4.40 8.59
CA LEU A 195 -2.73 3.60 7.44
C LEU A 195 -3.57 3.94 6.19
N ILE A 196 -4.90 3.96 6.33
CA ILE A 196 -5.82 4.31 5.24
C ILE A 196 -5.53 5.74 4.77
N ALA A 197 -5.43 6.71 5.67
CA ALA A 197 -5.17 8.11 5.34
C ALA A 197 -3.83 8.29 4.63
N GLY A 198 -2.78 7.63 5.12
CA GLY A 198 -1.45 7.65 4.51
C GLY A 198 -1.46 7.09 3.08
N ILE A 199 -2.25 6.06 2.80
CA ILE A 199 -2.38 5.50 1.44
C ILE A 199 -3.30 6.37 0.56
N ALA A 200 -4.43 6.82 1.12
CA ALA A 200 -5.51 7.50 0.41
C ALA A 200 -5.17 8.94 0.01
N ILE A 201 -4.29 9.63 0.74
CA ILE A 201 -3.91 11.02 0.44
C ILE A 201 -3.21 11.18 -0.92
N ARG A 202 -2.75 10.09 -1.55
CA ARG A 202 -2.05 10.18 -2.82
C ARG A 202 -3.01 9.86 -3.99
N PRO A 203 -3.30 10.82 -4.88
CA PRO A 203 -4.04 10.52 -6.10
C PRO A 203 -3.15 9.73 -7.07
N CYS A 204 -3.75 8.93 -7.95
CA CYS A 204 -3.01 8.30 -9.05
C CYS A 204 -2.94 9.25 -10.24
N SER A 205 -1.76 9.35 -10.88
CA SER A 205 -1.54 10.24 -12.03
C SER A 205 -2.45 9.91 -13.22
N GLY A 206 -2.80 8.62 -13.38
CA GLY A 206 -3.80 8.17 -14.35
C GLY A 206 -5.20 8.74 -14.12
N ALA A 207 -5.66 8.80 -12.86
CA ALA A 207 -6.95 9.42 -12.52
C ALA A 207 -6.92 10.93 -12.73
N LEU A 208 -5.83 11.62 -12.36
CA LEU A 208 -5.69 13.06 -12.63
C LEU A 208 -5.82 13.35 -14.13
N LEU A 209 -5.14 12.57 -14.98
CA LEU A 209 -5.26 12.72 -16.43
C LEU A 209 -6.69 12.46 -16.91
N LEU A 210 -7.32 11.37 -16.48
CA LEU A 210 -8.70 11.03 -16.84
C LEU A 210 -9.68 12.16 -16.47
N LEU A 211 -9.61 12.66 -15.24
CA LEU A 211 -10.51 13.69 -14.72
C LEU A 211 -10.29 15.04 -15.41
N VAL A 212 -9.03 15.40 -15.71
CA VAL A 212 -8.73 16.62 -16.47
C VAL A 212 -9.24 16.50 -17.91
N LEU A 213 -8.99 15.39 -18.60
CA LEU A 213 -9.44 15.21 -19.98
C LEU A 213 -10.96 15.17 -20.08
N SER A 214 -11.62 14.45 -19.16
CA SER A 214 -13.08 14.37 -19.14
C SER A 214 -13.72 15.72 -18.82
N TRP A 215 -13.08 16.55 -18.00
CA TRP A 215 -13.48 17.93 -17.74
C TRP A 215 -13.47 18.77 -19.03
N HIS A 216 -12.36 18.74 -19.78
CA HIS A 216 -12.23 19.50 -21.04
C HIS A 216 -13.17 19.01 -22.16
N MET A 217 -13.75 17.82 -22.02
CA MET A 217 -14.71 17.23 -22.96
C MET A 217 -16.16 17.30 -22.46
N ASP A 218 -16.43 18.08 -21.41
CA ASP A 218 -17.72 18.20 -20.69
C ASP A 218 -18.39 16.86 -20.33
N ILE A 219 -17.59 15.84 -20.00
CA ILE A 219 -18.03 14.50 -19.60
C ILE A 219 -17.43 14.12 -18.24
N TRP A 220 -17.28 15.11 -17.35
CA TRP A 220 -16.57 14.95 -16.08
C TRP A 220 -17.14 13.84 -15.19
N VAL A 221 -18.46 13.69 -15.17
CA VAL A 221 -19.16 12.61 -14.43
C VAL A 221 -18.73 11.23 -14.92
N ALA A 222 -18.54 11.04 -16.23
CA ALA A 222 -17.99 9.81 -16.76
C ALA A 222 -16.54 9.60 -16.31
N GLY A 223 -15.73 10.66 -16.25
CA GLY A 223 -14.39 10.61 -15.68
C GLY A 223 -14.37 10.18 -14.20
N MET A 224 -15.32 10.65 -13.39
CA MET A 224 -15.49 10.19 -12.01
C MET A 224 -15.84 8.70 -11.95
N ALA A 225 -16.78 8.24 -12.80
CA ALA A 225 -17.12 6.82 -12.89
C ALA A 225 -15.92 5.95 -13.31
N GLY A 226 -15.12 6.41 -14.29
CA GLY A 226 -13.89 5.74 -14.70
C GLY A 226 -12.83 5.70 -13.59
N THR A 227 -12.71 6.77 -12.81
CA THR A 227 -11.81 6.85 -11.65
C THR A 227 -12.20 5.84 -10.56
N ILE A 228 -13.50 5.70 -10.30
CA ILE A 228 -14.02 4.68 -9.36
C ILE A 228 -13.77 3.27 -9.91
N ALA A 229 -14.00 3.01 -11.20
CA ALA A 229 -13.70 1.72 -11.83
C ALA A 229 -12.21 1.37 -11.71
N MET A 230 -11.31 2.35 -11.90
CA MET A 230 -9.88 2.20 -11.69
C MET A 230 -9.51 1.86 -10.24
N ALA A 231 -10.18 2.48 -9.27
CA ALA A 231 -10.00 2.17 -7.86
C ALA A 231 -10.45 0.74 -7.51
N PHE A 232 -11.53 0.23 -8.11
CA PHE A 232 -11.92 -1.17 -7.94
C PHE A 232 -10.87 -2.15 -8.48
N GLY A 233 -10.30 -1.86 -9.66
CA GLY A 233 -9.21 -2.67 -10.21
C GLY A 233 -7.98 -2.68 -9.30
N THR A 234 -7.62 -1.52 -8.75
CA THR A 234 -6.53 -1.40 -7.77
C THR A 234 -6.86 -2.16 -6.48
N GLY A 235 -8.08 -1.98 -5.96
CA GLY A 235 -8.62 -2.62 -4.78
C GLY A 235 -8.55 -4.14 -4.88
N LEU A 236 -8.96 -4.72 -6.01
CA LEU A 236 -8.89 -6.16 -6.27
C LEU A 236 -7.49 -6.73 -6.05
N VAL A 237 -6.47 -6.10 -6.64
CA VAL A 237 -5.08 -6.55 -6.50
C VAL A 237 -4.58 -6.38 -5.06
N THR A 238 -4.91 -5.27 -4.41
CA THR A 238 -4.51 -5.05 -3.01
C THR A 238 -5.18 -6.02 -2.03
N VAL A 239 -6.42 -6.44 -2.31
CA VAL A 239 -7.11 -7.50 -1.56
C VAL A 239 -6.42 -8.85 -1.79
N ALA A 240 -5.99 -9.16 -3.02
CA ALA A 240 -5.21 -10.37 -3.27
C ALA A 240 -3.89 -10.37 -2.47
N VAL A 241 -3.20 -9.23 -2.38
CA VAL A 241 -2.01 -9.07 -1.53
C VAL A 241 -2.35 -9.28 -0.05
N ALA A 242 -3.48 -8.76 0.43
CA ALA A 242 -3.95 -8.99 1.80
C ALA A 242 -4.20 -10.48 2.09
N ILE A 243 -4.83 -11.20 1.16
CA ILE A 243 -5.07 -12.65 1.26
C ILE A 243 -3.73 -13.40 1.36
N VAL A 244 -2.79 -13.11 0.46
CA VAL A 244 -1.48 -13.75 0.46
C VAL A 244 -0.73 -13.46 1.76
N ALA A 245 -0.76 -12.22 2.25
CA ALA A 245 -0.09 -11.84 3.49
C ALA A 245 -0.65 -12.57 4.71
N VAL A 246 -1.97 -12.64 4.84
CA VAL A 246 -2.64 -13.31 5.97
C VAL A 246 -2.42 -14.82 5.91
N THR A 247 -2.59 -15.44 4.75
CA THR A 247 -2.40 -16.88 4.58
C THR A 247 -0.94 -17.30 4.78
N ALA A 248 0.02 -16.52 4.28
CA ALA A 248 1.45 -16.76 4.52
C ALA A 248 1.79 -16.66 6.02
N ARG A 249 1.24 -15.66 6.71
CA ARG A 249 1.43 -15.50 8.15
C ARG A 249 0.83 -16.67 8.93
N GLU A 250 -0.43 -17.00 8.66
CA GLU A 250 -1.12 -18.08 9.37
C GLU A 250 -0.51 -19.45 9.08
N GLY A 251 -0.14 -19.72 7.83
CA GLY A 251 0.59 -20.92 7.43
C GLY A 251 1.93 -21.03 8.15
N ALA A 252 2.72 -19.97 8.17
CA ALA A 252 3.99 -19.94 8.90
C ALA A 252 3.79 -20.24 10.40
N LEU A 253 2.76 -19.67 11.02
CA LEU A 253 2.47 -19.93 12.43
C LEU A 253 1.98 -21.36 12.66
N ALA A 254 1.14 -21.91 11.78
CA ALA A 254 0.62 -23.27 11.86
C ALA A 254 1.71 -24.34 11.74
N THR A 255 2.75 -24.12 10.92
CA THR A 255 3.91 -25.03 10.84
C THR A 255 4.79 -24.98 12.09
N LEU A 256 4.69 -23.91 12.89
CA LEU A 256 5.55 -23.66 14.06
C LEU A 256 4.89 -24.02 15.40
N THR A 257 3.63 -24.46 15.42
CA THR A 257 2.86 -24.79 16.64
C THR A 257 3.34 -26.05 17.37
N GLY A 258 4.26 -26.84 16.80
CA GLY A 258 4.90 -27.98 17.48
C GLY A 258 5.79 -27.63 18.70
N GLY A 259 5.97 -26.34 19.03
CA GLY A 259 6.65 -25.92 20.26
C GLY A 259 6.36 -24.47 20.63
N GLY A 260 5.51 -24.24 21.63
CA GLY A 260 5.04 -22.91 22.06
C GLY A 260 6.15 -21.88 22.30
N ALA A 261 7.33 -22.30 22.78
CA ALA A 261 8.50 -21.43 22.97
C ALA A 261 9.08 -20.85 21.66
N ARG A 262 8.82 -21.48 20.51
CA ARG A 262 9.27 -21.03 19.17
C ARG A 262 8.34 -19.96 18.59
N LEU A 263 7.03 -20.08 18.83
CA LEU A 263 6.01 -19.14 18.37
C LEU A 263 6.21 -17.74 18.97
N PHE A 264 6.40 -17.71 20.29
CA PHE A 264 6.69 -16.51 21.06
C PHE A 264 7.96 -15.77 20.61
N ARG A 265 8.87 -16.47 19.93
CA ARG A 265 10.19 -16.00 19.51
C ARG A 265 10.21 -15.46 18.07
N ILE A 266 9.32 -15.97 17.21
CA ILE A 266 9.28 -15.63 15.78
C ILE A 266 8.40 -14.41 15.51
N LEU A 267 7.32 -14.21 16.31
CA LEU A 267 6.43 -13.05 16.18
C LEU A 267 7.15 -11.69 16.20
N PRO A 268 8.02 -11.38 17.17
CA PRO A 268 8.73 -10.11 17.21
C PRO A 268 9.70 -9.92 16.03
N ALA A 269 10.27 -11.02 15.50
CA ALA A 269 11.15 -10.97 14.34
C ALA A 269 10.37 -10.69 13.04
N ILE A 270 9.17 -11.24 12.90
CA ILE A 270 8.24 -10.94 11.80
C ILE A 270 7.82 -9.47 11.85
N GLU A 271 7.44 -8.97 13.03
CA GLU A 271 7.09 -7.55 13.23
C GLU A 271 8.25 -6.62 12.87
N LEU A 272 9.46 -6.95 13.31
CA LEU A 272 10.67 -6.20 13.01
C LEU A 272 10.96 -6.17 11.50
N ALA A 273 10.91 -7.34 10.84
CA ALA A 273 11.17 -7.46 9.41
C ALA A 273 10.11 -6.69 8.58
N ALA A 274 8.83 -6.81 8.94
CA ALA A 274 7.75 -6.07 8.31
C ALA A 274 7.92 -4.55 8.49
N GLY A 275 8.23 -4.10 9.71
CA GLY A 275 8.49 -2.69 10.00
C GLY A 275 9.68 -2.13 9.22
N CYS A 276 10.78 -2.88 9.12
CA CYS A 276 11.95 -2.50 8.32
C CYS A 276 11.61 -2.41 6.83
N ALA A 277 10.87 -3.39 6.28
CA ALA A 277 10.45 -3.38 4.89
C ALA A 277 9.59 -2.14 4.56
N ILE A 278 8.63 -1.81 5.44
CA ILE A 278 7.78 -0.62 5.29
C ILE A 278 8.62 0.67 5.37
N ALA A 279 9.54 0.77 6.34
CA ALA A 279 10.40 1.94 6.50
C ALA A 279 11.34 2.14 5.30
N LEU A 280 11.93 1.07 4.77
CA LEU A 280 12.79 1.13 3.57
C LEU A 280 12.01 1.61 2.35
N VAL A 281 10.78 1.11 2.18
CA VAL A 281 9.90 1.53 1.10
C VAL A 281 9.48 3.00 1.24
N ALA A 282 9.23 3.48 2.46
CA ALA A 282 8.96 4.90 2.72
C ALA A 282 10.18 5.80 2.40
N ILE A 283 11.40 5.37 2.73
CA ILE A 283 12.63 6.11 2.40
C ILE A 283 12.78 6.23 0.88
N ARG A 284 12.51 5.15 0.14
CA ARG A 284 12.58 5.19 -1.32
C ARG A 284 11.56 6.16 -1.93
N MET A 285 10.35 6.23 -1.37
CA MET A 285 9.35 7.21 -1.80
C MET A 285 9.88 8.64 -1.68
N PHE A 286 10.57 8.93 -0.58
CA PHE A 286 11.13 10.24 -0.30
C PHE A 286 12.29 10.60 -1.23
N GLN A 287 13.04 9.61 -1.73
CA GLN A 287 14.16 9.80 -2.66
C GLN A 287 13.72 9.86 -4.14
N SER A 288 12.51 9.39 -4.44
CA SER A 288 11.96 9.34 -5.81
C SER A 288 11.02 10.50 -6.16
N GLY A 289 10.73 11.37 -5.20
CA GLY A 289 9.95 12.60 -5.38
C GLY A 289 10.83 13.84 -5.38
#